data_AF-A0AB34WYV6-F1
#
_entry.id   AF-A0AB34WYV6-F1
#
_cell.length_a   1.000
_cell.length_b   1.000
_cell.length_c   1.000
_cell.angle_alpha   90.00
_cell.angle_beta   90.00
_cell.angle_gamma   90.00
#
_symmetry.space_group_name_H-M   'P 1'
#
loop_
_entity.id
_entity.type
_entity.pdbx_description
1 polymer ?
#
loop_
_entity_poly.entity_id
_entity_poly.type
_entity_poly.pdbx_seq_one_letter_code
_entity_poly.pdbx_strand_id
1 'polypeptide(L)'
;MSKRIVALIAGILLLTLIIVAIFVLLDRKIDSEQEEFAINSSWVYDELKSGDQLNTTYADKEPLYLFASRDLLETGYDFTQCKLGSDSFSAHDSHFNLPSSSGTALFLVAEFDSTVSKDAKLSCKSIPEKGQLAVGFQKEKEK
;
A
#
# COMPACT_ATOMS: atom_id res chain seq x y z
N MET A 1 25.08 37.17 23.57
CA MET A 1 23.80 36.83 22.91
C MET A 1 22.67 37.14 23.89
N SER A 2 21.64 37.90 23.48
CA SER A 2 20.58 38.35 24.41
C SER A 2 19.73 37.16 24.88
N LYS A 3 19.45 37.06 26.19
CA LYS A 3 18.57 36.03 26.78
C LYS A 3 17.21 35.96 26.08
N ARG A 4 16.74 37.08 25.52
CA ARG A 4 15.49 37.16 24.74
C ARG A 4 15.58 36.46 23.39
N ILE A 5 16.74 36.50 22.73
CA ILE A 5 16.97 35.82 21.45
C ILE A 5 17.03 34.31 21.67
N VAL A 6 17.69 33.87 22.76
CA VAL A 6 17.76 32.45 23.13
C VAL A 6 16.36 31.89 23.47
N ALA A 7 15.55 32.63 24.22
CA ALA A 7 14.18 32.24 24.54
C ALA A 7 13.28 32.15 23.30
N LEU A 8 13.45 33.06 22.34
CA LEU A 8 12.67 33.08 21.10
C LEU A 8 13.03 31.91 20.19
N ILE A 9 14.32 31.58 20.06
CA ILE A 9 14.80 30.43 19.30
C ILE A 9 14.30 29.12 19.93
N ALA A 10 14.38 28.98 21.26
CA ALA A 10 13.88 27.80 21.96
C ALA A 10 12.37 27.62 21.79
N GLY A 11 11.60 28.72 21.81
CA GLY A 11 10.16 28.69 21.56
C GLY A 11 9.81 28.22 20.15
N ILE A 12 10.53 28.70 19.13
CA ILE A 12 10.32 28.27 17.74
C ILE A 12 10.67 26.79 17.58
N LEU A 13 11.80 26.34 18.14
CA LEU A 13 12.22 24.94 18.09
C LEU A 13 11.18 24.01 18.74
N LEU A 14 10.66 24.40 19.90
CA LEU A 14 9.61 23.65 20.58
C LEU A 14 8.33 23.60 19.75
N LEU A 15 7.91 24.71 19.16
CA LEU A 15 6.73 24.76 18.29
C LEU A 15 6.91 23.87 17.05
N THR A 16 8.09 23.88 16.42
CA THR A 16 8.38 23.02 15.27
C THR A 16 8.37 21.54 15.65
N LEU A 17 8.93 21.18 16.80
CA LEU A 17 8.89 19.80 17.31
C LEU A 17 7.46 19.33 17.57
N ILE A 18 6.63 20.18 18.15
CA ILE A 18 5.20 19.89 18.39
C ILE A 18 4.48 19.67 17.06
N ILE A 19 4.69 20.54 16.08
CA ILE A 19 4.05 20.43 14.76
C ILE A 19 4.46 19.12 14.07
N VAL A 20 5.76 18.80 14.04
CA VAL A 20 6.26 17.54 13.45
C VAL A 20 5.69 16.32 14.18
N ALA A 21 5.65 16.33 15.51
CA ALA A 21 5.08 15.24 16.29
C ALA A 21 3.57 15.05 16.00
N ILE A 22 2.82 16.14 15.85
CA ILE A 22 1.39 16.07 15.48
C ILE A 22 1.22 15.43 14.10
N PHE A 23 2.02 15.82 13.11
CA PHE A 23 1.95 15.21 11.78
C PHE A 23 2.25 13.70 11.81
N VAL A 24 3.30 13.29 12.53
CA VAL A 24 3.63 11.87 12.69
C VAL A 24 2.50 11.08 13.39
N LEU A 25 1.88 11.67 14.41
CA LEU A 25 0.77 11.04 15.13
C LEU A 25 -0.51 10.94 14.29
N LEU A 26 -0.81 11.96 13.48
CA LEU A 26 -1.96 11.97 12.59
C LEU A 26 -1.82 10.96 11.46
N ASP A 27 -0.64 10.90 10.82
CA ASP A 27 -0.35 9.94 9.75
C ASP A 27 -0.49 8.50 10.26
N ARG A 28 0.06 8.22 11.44
CA ARG A 28 -0.08 6.91 12.10
C ARG A 28 -1.52 6.56 12.49
N LYS A 29 -2.34 7.56 12.84
CA LYS A 29 -3.76 7.34 13.18
C LYS A 29 -4.58 7.02 11.94
N ILE A 30 -4.34 7.72 10.83
CA ILE A 30 -4.99 7.45 9.54
C ILE A 30 -4.65 6.03 9.09
N ASP A 31 -3.37 5.64 9.16
CA ASP A 31 -2.95 4.28 8.84
C ASP A 31 -3.74 3.24 9.66
N SER A 32 -3.88 3.46 10.98
CA SER A 32 -4.58 2.52 11.87
C SER A 32 -6.10 2.41 11.67
N GLU A 33 -6.79 3.52 11.41
CA GLU A 33 -8.25 3.51 11.23
C GLU A 33 -8.64 2.86 9.90
N GLN A 34 -7.80 3.04 8.88
CA GLN A 34 -8.01 2.39 7.61
C GLN A 34 -7.55 0.91 7.64
N GLU A 35 -6.53 0.55 8.44
CA GLU A 35 -6.19 -0.86 8.75
C GLU A 35 -7.37 -1.60 9.40
N GLU A 36 -8.08 -0.98 10.34
CA GLU A 36 -9.27 -1.56 10.98
C GLU A 36 -10.42 -1.77 9.96
N PHE A 37 -10.61 -0.82 9.04
CA PHE A 37 -11.56 -0.97 7.93
C PHE A 37 -11.19 -2.14 7.01
N ALA A 38 -9.90 -2.33 6.74
CA ALA A 38 -9.44 -3.47 5.94
C ALA A 38 -9.58 -4.82 6.64
N ILE A 39 -9.30 -4.90 7.94
CA ILE A 39 -9.49 -6.12 8.72
C ILE A 39 -10.96 -6.55 8.72
N ASN A 40 -11.89 -5.59 8.74
CA ASN A 40 -13.32 -5.87 8.65
C ASN A 40 -13.81 -6.12 7.21
N SER A 41 -13.01 -5.77 6.21
CA SER A 41 -13.32 -6.04 4.82
C SER A 41 -12.86 -7.44 4.43
N SER A 42 -13.75 -8.21 3.82
CA SER A 42 -13.53 -9.64 3.53
C SER A 42 -12.56 -9.82 2.36
N TRP A 43 -11.27 -9.53 2.51
CA TRP A 43 -10.28 -9.75 1.47
C TRP A 43 -9.48 -11.04 1.69
N VAL A 44 -8.98 -11.59 0.59
CA VAL A 44 -7.86 -12.54 0.57
C VAL A 44 -6.76 -11.87 -0.21
N TYR A 45 -5.56 -11.79 0.35
CA TYR A 45 -4.41 -11.19 -0.30
C TYR A 45 -3.11 -11.85 0.18
N ASP A 46 -2.10 -11.81 -0.69
CA ASP A 46 -0.75 -12.29 -0.41
C ASP A 46 0.26 -11.21 -0.79
N GLU A 47 1.23 -10.99 0.09
CA GLU A 47 2.40 -10.18 -0.21
C GLU A 47 3.34 -10.93 -1.16
N LEU A 48 3.72 -10.26 -2.25
CA LEU A 48 4.49 -10.86 -3.34
C LEU A 48 5.62 -9.94 -3.76
N LYS A 49 6.71 -10.53 -4.21
CA LYS A 49 7.77 -9.83 -4.96
C LYS A 49 7.55 -10.01 -6.46
N SER A 50 8.15 -9.13 -7.24
CA SER A 50 8.21 -9.32 -8.70
C SER A 50 8.90 -10.65 -9.02
N GLY A 51 8.26 -11.45 -9.86
CA GLY A 51 8.69 -12.80 -10.24
C GLY A 51 8.03 -13.91 -9.44
N ASP A 52 7.38 -13.60 -8.31
CA ASP A 52 6.71 -14.60 -7.50
C ASP A 52 5.46 -15.13 -8.21
N GLN A 53 5.23 -16.42 -8.03
CA GLN A 53 4.06 -17.10 -8.54
C GLN A 53 2.89 -16.92 -7.58
N LEU A 54 1.70 -16.69 -8.13
CA LEU A 54 0.48 -16.59 -7.34
C LEU A 54 0.11 -17.96 -6.78
N ASN A 55 -0.48 -17.94 -5.59
CA ASN A 55 -1.09 -19.13 -5.02
C ASN A 55 -2.22 -19.62 -5.94
N THR A 56 -2.44 -20.94 -6.00
CA THR A 56 -3.51 -21.53 -6.80
C THR A 56 -4.92 -21.07 -6.38
N THR A 57 -5.07 -20.49 -5.19
CA THR A 57 -6.31 -19.89 -4.69
C THR A 57 -6.79 -18.69 -5.52
N TYR A 58 -5.88 -18.03 -6.25
CA TYR A 58 -6.20 -16.89 -7.13
C TYR A 58 -6.61 -17.31 -8.54
N ALA A 59 -6.45 -18.59 -8.87
CA ALA A 59 -6.91 -19.10 -10.15
C ALA A 59 -8.43 -18.88 -10.26
N ASP A 60 -8.87 -18.43 -11.43
CA ASP A 60 -10.28 -18.17 -11.75
C ASP A 60 -10.94 -17.07 -10.87
N LYS A 61 -10.14 -16.28 -10.14
CA LYS A 61 -10.61 -15.09 -9.41
C LYS A 61 -10.53 -13.87 -10.31
N GLU A 62 -11.62 -13.11 -10.31
CA GLU A 62 -11.76 -11.86 -11.06
C GLU A 62 -12.78 -10.96 -10.35
N PRO A 63 -12.50 -9.66 -10.19
CA PRO A 63 -11.23 -8.99 -10.50
C PRO A 63 -10.14 -9.28 -9.44
N LEU A 64 -8.88 -9.16 -9.86
CA LEU A 64 -7.71 -9.17 -8.98
C LEU A 64 -7.19 -7.75 -8.80
N TYR A 65 -6.63 -7.46 -7.63
CA TYR A 65 -6.21 -6.11 -7.28
C TYR A 65 -4.75 -6.09 -6.85
N LEU A 66 -4.02 -5.07 -7.27
CA LEU A 66 -2.65 -4.79 -6.85
C LEU A 66 -2.64 -3.76 -5.73
N PHE A 67 -1.90 -4.05 -4.68
CA PHE A 67 -1.68 -3.16 -3.56
C PHE A 67 -0.19 -2.84 -3.39
N ALA A 68 0.12 -1.65 -2.90
CA ALA A 68 1.48 -1.18 -2.69
C ALA A 68 1.63 -0.39 -1.38
N SER A 69 2.76 -0.54 -0.69
CA SER A 69 3.07 0.28 0.49
C SER A 69 3.27 1.76 0.15
N ARG A 70 3.01 2.66 1.11
CA ARG A 70 3.33 4.11 0.98
C ARG A 70 4.78 4.37 0.53
N ASP A 71 5.76 3.65 1.07
CA ASP A 71 7.17 3.78 0.69
C ASP A 71 7.39 3.62 -0.82
N LEU A 72 6.65 2.71 -1.48
CA LEU A 72 6.73 2.50 -2.93
C LEU A 72 6.04 3.62 -3.71
N LEU A 73 4.87 4.06 -3.23
CA LEU A 73 4.13 5.18 -3.82
C LEU A 73 4.95 6.47 -3.81
N GLU A 74 5.63 6.76 -2.70
CA GLU A 74 6.47 7.96 -2.54
C GLU A 74 7.68 7.98 -3.47
N THR A 75 8.10 6.83 -4.01
CA THR A 75 9.14 6.79 -5.05
C THR A 75 8.67 7.31 -6.41
N GLY A 76 7.35 7.46 -6.62
CA GLY A 76 6.77 7.76 -7.93
C GLY A 76 6.83 6.59 -8.90
N TYR A 77 6.81 5.35 -8.39
CA TYR A 77 6.87 4.15 -9.22
C TYR A 77 5.65 4.06 -10.16
N ASP A 78 5.92 3.71 -11.41
CA ASP A 78 4.91 3.55 -12.46
C ASP A 78 4.39 2.10 -12.46
N PHE A 79 3.23 1.89 -11.84
CA PHE A 79 2.60 0.58 -11.72
C PHE A 79 2.11 0.00 -13.04
N THR A 80 2.02 0.78 -14.13
CA THR A 80 1.69 0.21 -15.47
C THR A 80 2.75 -0.79 -15.97
N GLN A 81 3.91 -0.78 -15.33
CA GLN A 81 5.00 -1.73 -15.57
C GLN A 81 4.82 -3.06 -14.84
N CYS A 82 3.78 -3.18 -14.00
CA CYS A 82 3.34 -4.41 -13.38
C CYS A 82 2.36 -5.16 -14.29
N LYS A 83 2.52 -6.47 -14.35
CA LYS A 83 1.67 -7.39 -15.09
C LYS A 83 1.34 -8.59 -14.23
N LEU A 84 0.14 -9.11 -14.46
CA LEU A 84 -0.30 -10.38 -13.91
C LEU A 84 -0.73 -11.26 -15.08
N GLY A 85 0.05 -12.29 -15.39
CA GLY A 85 -0.19 -13.08 -16.60
C GLY A 85 -0.16 -12.24 -17.90
N SER A 86 -1.25 -12.26 -18.65
CA SER A 86 -1.41 -11.58 -19.96
C SER A 86 -2.14 -10.24 -19.90
N ASP A 87 -2.46 -9.76 -18.70
CA ASP A 87 -3.68 -8.97 -18.51
C ASP A 87 -3.52 -7.47 -18.66
N SER A 88 -4.66 -6.80 -18.88
CA SER A 88 -4.77 -5.34 -18.94
C SER A 88 -4.76 -4.74 -17.54
N PHE A 89 -3.92 -3.72 -17.38
CA PHE A 89 -3.73 -2.97 -16.15
C PHE A 89 -4.65 -1.75 -16.13
N SER A 90 -5.53 -1.67 -15.13
CA SER A 90 -6.36 -0.49 -14.84
C SER A 90 -5.81 0.18 -13.58
N ALA A 91 -5.30 1.41 -13.70
CA ALA A 91 -4.74 2.14 -12.56
C ALA A 91 -5.87 2.63 -11.65
N HIS A 92 -5.69 2.48 -10.34
CA HIS A 92 -6.58 3.06 -9.34
C HIS A 92 -5.78 3.98 -8.41
N ASP A 93 -6.35 5.15 -8.12
CA ASP A 93 -5.90 5.98 -7.02
C ASP A 93 -6.91 5.83 -5.89
N SER A 94 -6.52 5.16 -4.83
CA SER A 94 -7.41 4.83 -3.73
C SER A 94 -6.72 5.00 -2.38
N HIS A 95 -7.45 5.63 -1.46
CA HIS A 95 -7.09 5.71 -0.06
C HIS A 95 -7.49 4.45 0.72
N PHE A 96 -7.85 3.34 0.06
CA PHE A 96 -8.11 2.07 0.72
C PHE A 96 -6.80 1.33 0.95
N ASN A 97 -6.51 0.95 2.19
CA ASN A 97 -5.29 0.22 2.56
C ASN A 97 -5.63 -1.16 3.16
N LEU A 98 -4.83 -2.18 2.88
CA LEU A 98 -4.81 -3.45 3.61
C LEU A 98 -3.65 -3.44 4.62
N PRO A 99 -3.74 -4.11 5.79
CA PRO A 99 -2.59 -4.25 6.67
C PRO A 99 -1.59 -5.26 6.08
N SER A 100 -0.32 -4.90 5.98
CA SER A 100 0.73 -5.87 5.68
C SER A 100 1.10 -6.68 6.93
N SER A 101 1.80 -7.79 6.71
CA SER A 101 2.42 -8.65 7.72
C SER A 101 3.40 -7.89 8.63
N SER A 102 3.96 -6.77 8.16
CA SER A 102 4.82 -5.87 8.95
C SER A 102 4.06 -4.73 9.63
N GLY A 103 2.73 -4.67 9.52
CA GLY A 103 1.91 -3.56 10.03
C GLY A 103 2.07 -2.27 9.22
N THR A 104 2.36 -2.40 7.92
CA THR A 104 2.42 -1.29 6.97
C THR A 104 1.14 -1.26 6.15
N ALA A 105 0.57 -0.07 5.95
CA ALA A 105 -0.58 0.12 5.07
C ALA A 105 -0.22 -0.18 3.59
N LEU A 106 -1.02 -1.01 2.93
CA LEU A 106 -0.91 -1.37 1.51
C LEU A 106 -2.09 -0.78 0.72
N PHE A 107 -1.83 0.25 -0.08
CA PHE A 107 -2.82 1.01 -0.82
C PHE A 107 -3.20 0.33 -2.12
N LEU A 108 -4.49 0.33 -2.48
CA LEU A 108 -4.95 -0.16 -3.78
C LEU A 108 -4.42 0.75 -4.91
N VAL A 109 -3.68 0.16 -5.85
CA VAL A 109 -3.04 0.90 -6.96
C VAL A 109 -3.48 0.45 -8.35
N ALA A 110 -4.01 -0.77 -8.46
CA ALA A 110 -4.49 -1.27 -9.75
C ALA A 110 -5.53 -2.39 -9.61
N GLU A 111 -6.27 -2.59 -10.69
CA GLU A 111 -7.20 -3.69 -10.91
C GLU A 111 -6.78 -4.43 -12.19
N PHE A 112 -6.89 -5.76 -12.15
CA PHE A 112 -6.70 -6.67 -13.27
C PHE A 112 -8.07 -7.31 -13.57
N ASP A 113 -8.62 -6.95 -14.72
CA ASP A 113 -10.00 -7.27 -15.13
C ASP A 113 -10.12 -8.65 -15.81
N SER A 114 -9.26 -9.59 -15.48
CA SER A 114 -9.27 -10.91 -16.12
C SER A 114 -8.77 -12.02 -15.20
N THR A 115 -9.38 -13.18 -15.35
CA THR A 115 -8.91 -14.41 -14.71
C THR A 115 -7.46 -14.74 -15.09
N VAL A 116 -6.69 -15.14 -14.08
CA VAL A 116 -5.29 -15.53 -14.24
C VAL A 116 -5.13 -17.04 -14.18
N SER A 117 -4.12 -17.57 -14.88
CA SER A 117 -3.78 -18.98 -14.85
C SER A 117 -3.18 -19.40 -13.50
N LYS A 118 -3.18 -20.70 -13.20
CA LYS A 118 -2.59 -21.26 -11.96
C LYS A 118 -1.08 -21.02 -11.82
N ASP A 119 -0.41 -20.75 -12.92
CA ASP A 119 1.02 -20.46 -13.02
C ASP A 119 1.30 -18.96 -13.20
N ALA A 120 0.29 -18.11 -13.04
CA ALA A 120 0.43 -16.67 -13.16
C ALA A 120 1.46 -16.13 -12.16
N LYS A 121 2.24 -15.15 -12.62
CA LYS A 121 3.26 -14.47 -11.83
C LYS A 121 3.01 -12.99 -11.85
N LEU A 122 3.23 -12.34 -10.72
CA LEU A 122 3.33 -10.89 -10.66
C LEU A 122 4.67 -10.48 -11.26
N SER A 123 4.67 -9.70 -12.33
CA SER A 123 5.90 -9.21 -12.97
C SER A 123 5.86 -7.69 -13.06
N CYS A 124 6.67 -7.05 -12.22
CA CYS A 124 6.88 -5.60 -12.22
C CYS A 124 8.33 -5.30 -12.57
N LYS A 125 8.56 -4.40 -13.53
CA LYS A 125 9.92 -4.01 -13.92
C LYS A 125 10.49 -2.99 -12.93
N SER A 126 11.76 -3.15 -12.56
CA SER A 126 12.53 -2.14 -11.83
C SER A 126 11.88 -1.65 -10.52
N ILE A 127 11.27 -2.55 -9.74
CA ILE A 127 10.76 -2.17 -8.40
C ILE A 127 11.95 -1.64 -7.57
N PRO A 128 11.84 -0.44 -6.97
CA PRO A 128 12.76 0.04 -5.95
C PRO A 128 12.98 -0.97 -4.82
N GLU A 129 14.16 -0.93 -4.18
CA GLU A 129 14.47 -1.84 -3.07
C GLU A 129 13.52 -1.67 -1.88
N LYS A 130 12.96 -0.47 -1.72
CA LYS A 130 11.97 -0.14 -0.71
C LYS A 130 10.58 -0.21 -1.32
N GLY A 131 9.70 -0.92 -0.65
CA GLY A 131 8.32 -1.10 -1.09
C GLY A 131 7.84 -2.53 -0.91
N GLN A 132 6.58 -2.66 -0.55
CA GLN A 132 5.87 -3.94 -0.51
C GLN A 132 4.79 -3.93 -1.59
N LEU A 133 4.57 -5.09 -2.21
CA LEU A 133 3.44 -5.34 -3.09
C LEU A 133 2.60 -6.47 -2.52
N ALA A 134 1.30 -6.43 -2.77
CA ALA A 134 0.41 -7.55 -2.55
C ALA A 134 -0.60 -7.68 -3.69
N VAL A 135 -1.08 -8.89 -3.93
CA VAL A 135 -2.20 -9.15 -4.82
C VAL A 135 -3.35 -9.70 -3.98
N GLY A 136 -4.57 -9.23 -4.25
CA GLY A 136 -5.75 -9.63 -3.49
C GLY A 136 -7.03 -9.66 -4.30
N PHE A 137 -8.06 -10.27 -3.72
CA PHE A 137 -9.44 -10.24 -4.20
C PHE A 137 -10.42 -10.14 -3.03
N GLN A 138 -11.61 -9.61 -3.29
CA GLN A 138 -12.69 -9.61 -2.31
C GLN A 138 -13.30 -11.00 -2.24
N LYS A 139 -13.41 -11.57 -1.03
CA LYS A 139 -14.27 -12.71 -0.76
C LYS A 139 -15.69 -12.34 -1.16
N GLU A 140 -16.33 -13.23 -1.91
CA GLU A 140 -17.76 -13.13 -2.14
C GLU A 140 -18.47 -13.10 -0.79
N LYS A 141 -19.41 -12.15 -0.62
CA LYS A 141 -20.30 -12.19 0.54
C LYS A 141 -21.17 -13.43 0.40
N GLU A 142 -21.04 -14.38 1.34
CA GLU A 142 -22.01 -15.46 1.48
C GLU A 142 -23.41 -14.82 1.54
N LYS A 143 -24.28 -15.20 0.60
CA LYS A 143 -25.67 -14.73 0.49
C LYS A 143 -26.58 -15.42 1.50
#